data_AF-A0A943EE72-F1
#
_entry.id   AF-A0A943EE72-F1
#
_cell.length_a   1.000
_cell.length_b   1.000
_cell.length_c   1.000
_cell.angle_alpha   90.00
_cell.angle_beta   90.00
_cell.angle_gamma   90.00
#
_symmetry.space_group_name_H-M   'P 1'
#
loop_
_entity.id
_entity.type
_entity.pdbx_description
1 polymer ?
#
loop_
_entity_poly.entity_id
_entity_poly.type
_entity_poly.pdbx_seq_one_letter_code
_entity_poly.pdbx_strand_id
1 'polypeptide(L)'
;MEQTNDIDALMEKIQAQETVYEFDRIDEDLALQMGIYVIRRAREMGKPIATRITLNRRTLFAYSMPGTKPESDNWIRRKENLVYATNGSSYYWECWCVA
;
A
#
# COMPACT_ATOMS: atom_id res chain seq x y z
N MET A 1 10.97 -23.34 -16.18
CA MET A 1 11.61 -22.08 -16.58
C MET A 1 10.67 -21.12 -17.31
N GLU A 2 9.37 -21.43 -17.49
CA GLU A 2 8.41 -20.50 -18.12
C GLU A 2 7.69 -19.53 -17.15
N GLN A 3 7.80 -19.72 -15.83
CA GLN A 3 7.15 -18.83 -14.84
C GLN A 3 7.95 -17.55 -14.54
N THR A 4 9.27 -17.55 -14.73
CA THR A 4 10.14 -16.41 -14.38
C THR A 4 9.91 -15.20 -15.29
N ASN A 5 9.70 -15.40 -16.60
CA ASN A 5 9.48 -14.30 -17.54
C ASN A 5 8.21 -13.48 -17.25
N ASP A 6 7.17 -14.12 -16.68
CA ASP A 6 5.92 -13.43 -16.32
C ASP A 6 6.08 -12.63 -15.02
N ILE A 7 6.90 -13.12 -14.09
CA ILE A 7 7.21 -12.42 -12.83
C ILE A 7 8.08 -11.19 -13.10
N ASP A 8 9.11 -11.31 -13.95
CA ASP A 8 9.97 -10.17 -14.31
C ASP A 8 9.17 -9.03 -14.97
N ALA A 9 8.30 -9.37 -15.93
CA ALA A 9 7.41 -8.40 -16.57
C ALA A 9 6.43 -7.75 -15.59
N LEU A 10 5.92 -8.53 -14.61
CA LEU A 10 5.08 -8.00 -13.55
C LEU A 10 5.84 -7.04 -12.63
N MET A 11 7.09 -7.37 -12.27
CA MET A 11 7.93 -6.49 -11.45
C MET A 11 8.21 -5.16 -12.14
N GLU A 12 8.56 -5.17 -13.44
CA GLU A 12 8.76 -3.95 -14.23
C GLU A 12 7.50 -3.07 -14.22
N LYS A 13 6.32 -3.69 -14.37
CA LYS A 13 5.03 -2.99 -14.32
C LYS A 13 4.78 -2.37 -12.95
N ILE A 14 5.09 -3.09 -11.86
CA ILE A 14 4.93 -2.59 -10.50
C ILE A 14 5.85 -1.39 -10.27
N GLN A 15 7.13 -1.48 -10.65
CA GLN A 15 8.07 -0.38 -10.53
C GLN A 15 7.60 0.87 -11.30
N ALA A 16 7.12 0.69 -12.54
CA ALA A 16 6.59 1.79 -13.33
C ALA A 16 5.38 2.46 -12.65
N GLN A 17 4.50 1.67 -12.03
CA GLN A 17 3.38 2.21 -11.25
C GLN A 17 3.84 2.96 -10.00
N GLU A 18 4.81 2.41 -9.26
CA GLU A 18 5.36 3.06 -8.07
C GLU A 18 5.93 4.45 -8.41
N THR A 19 6.71 4.57 -9.48
CA THR A 19 7.26 5.86 -9.94
C THR A 19 6.17 6.86 -10.31
N VAL A 20 5.06 6.42 -10.93
CA VAL A 20 3.94 7.31 -11.28
C VAL A 20 3.20 7.83 -10.04
N TYR A 21 3.24 7.09 -8.92
CA TYR A 21 2.57 7.45 -7.68
C TYR A 21 3.48 8.13 -6.65
N GLU A 22 4.69 8.53 -7.04
CA GLU A 22 5.53 9.39 -6.22
C GLU A 22 4.99 10.83 -6.24
N PHE A 23 4.71 11.36 -5.05
CA PHE A 23 4.29 12.74 -4.88
C PHE A 23 5.48 13.62 -4.51
N ASP A 24 5.56 14.83 -5.06
CA ASP A 24 6.60 15.82 -4.70
C ASP A 24 6.60 16.17 -3.22
N ARG A 25 5.40 16.16 -2.60
CA ARG A 25 5.21 16.44 -1.18
C ARG A 25 3.94 15.75 -0.68
N ILE A 26 4.01 15.26 0.56
CA ILE A 26 2.84 14.82 1.33
C ILE A 26 2.76 15.60 2.63
N ASP A 27 1.59 16.16 2.91
CA ASP A 27 1.25 16.81 4.18
C ASP A 27 -0.01 16.19 4.80
N GLU A 28 -0.37 16.65 5.99
CA GLU A 28 -1.52 16.17 6.75
C GLU A 28 -2.84 16.28 5.97
N ASP A 29 -3.03 17.40 5.24
CA ASP A 29 -4.25 17.65 4.48
C ASP A 29 -4.36 16.72 3.28
N LEU A 30 -3.26 16.51 2.53
CA LEU A 30 -3.23 15.56 1.43
C LEU A 30 -3.47 14.12 1.94
N ALA A 31 -2.82 13.73 3.03
CA ALA A 31 -3.01 12.40 3.63
C ALA A 31 -4.47 12.16 4.04
N LEU A 32 -5.14 13.17 4.61
CA LEU A 32 -6.56 13.09 4.95
C LEU A 32 -7.44 12.92 3.69
N GLN A 33 -7.20 13.72 2.64
CA GLN A 33 -7.95 13.64 1.38
C GLN A 33 -7.77 12.28 0.70
N MET A 34 -6.55 11.77 0.64
CA MET A 34 -6.23 10.44 0.12
C MET A 34 -6.96 9.34 0.90
N GLY A 35 -6.92 9.41 2.23
CA GLY A 35 -7.61 8.46 3.11
C GLY A 35 -9.12 8.43 2.86
N ILE A 36 -9.75 9.60 2.79
CA ILE A 36 -11.18 9.73 2.49
C ILE A 36 -11.51 9.18 1.10
N TYR A 37 -10.69 9.47 0.10
CA TYR A 37 -10.87 8.97 -1.26
C TYR A 37 -10.86 7.44 -1.29
N VAL A 38 -9.87 6.81 -0.65
CA VAL A 38 -9.74 5.35 -0.57
C VAL A 38 -10.97 4.72 0.11
N ILE A 39 -11.43 5.31 1.22
CA ILE A 39 -12.63 4.83 1.92
C ILE A 39 -13.88 4.94 1.03
N ARG A 40 -14.04 6.05 0.30
CA ARG A 40 -15.19 6.24 -0.59
C ARG A 40 -15.21 5.17 -1.67
N ARG A 41 -14.07 4.91 -2.32
CA ARG A 41 -13.93 3.86 -3.34
C ARG A 41 -14.21 2.47 -2.77
N ALA A 42 -13.72 2.17 -1.58
CA ALA A 42 -13.96 0.89 -0.92
C ALA A 42 -15.45 0.68 -0.60
N ARG A 43 -16.16 1.74 -0.18
CA ARG A 43 -17.62 1.72 0.02
C ARG A 43 -18.37 1.47 -1.28
N GLU A 44 -18.02 2.16 -2.36
CA GLU A 44 -18.61 1.94 -3.69
C GLU A 44 -18.43 0.48 -4.16
N MET A 45 -17.30 -0.15 -3.81
CA MET A 45 -17.00 -1.55 -4.13
C MET A 45 -17.58 -2.56 -3.13
N GLY A 46 -18.20 -2.11 -2.03
CA GLY A 46 -18.71 -2.98 -0.96
C GLY A 46 -17.64 -3.81 -0.26
N LYS A 47 -16.39 -3.32 -0.18
CA LYS A 47 -15.27 -4.04 0.44
C LYS A 47 -14.85 -3.35 1.75
N PRO A 48 -14.94 -4.03 2.92
CA PRO A 48 -14.41 -3.47 4.15
C PRO A 48 -12.88 -3.50 4.13
N ILE A 49 -12.25 -2.34 4.28
CA ILE A 49 -10.79 -2.22 4.29
C ILE A 49 -10.30 -1.47 5.54
N ALA A 50 -9.08 -1.79 5.96
CA ALA A 50 -8.31 -1.01 6.91
C ALA A 50 -7.21 -0.28 6.14
N THR A 51 -7.03 1.01 6.40
CA THR A 51 -6.10 1.88 5.67
C THR A 51 -5.29 2.72 6.64
N ARG A 52 -4.02 2.92 6.32
CA ARG A 52 -3.10 3.76 7.09
C ARG A 52 -2.17 4.49 6.15
N ILE A 53 -1.99 5.79 6.38
CA ILE A 53 -1.05 6.65 5.66
C ILE A 53 -0.08 7.19 6.69
N THR A 54 1.21 6.92 6.49
CA THR A 54 2.28 7.33 7.41
C THR A 54 3.37 8.06 6.65
N LEU A 55 3.99 9.02 7.34
CA LEU A 55 5.14 9.78 6.87
C LEU A 55 6.22 9.73 7.95
N ASN A 56 7.42 9.25 7.62
CA ASN A 56 8.51 9.09 8.60
C ASN A 56 8.07 8.37 9.88
N ARG A 57 7.29 7.30 9.74
CA ARG A 57 6.68 6.49 10.81
C ARG A 57 5.68 7.24 11.71
N ARG A 58 5.29 8.46 11.36
CA ARG A 58 4.18 9.19 11.97
C ARG A 58 2.90 8.87 11.21
N THR A 59 1.87 8.40 11.91
CA THR A 59 0.55 8.18 11.32
C THR A 59 -0.14 9.52 11.08
N LEU A 60 -0.42 9.83 9.81
CA LEU A 60 -1.17 11.02 9.41
C LEU A 60 -2.66 10.70 9.26
N PHE A 61 -2.98 9.49 8.80
CA PHE A 61 -4.35 9.01 8.65
C PHE A 61 -4.42 7.52 8.98
N ALA A 62 -5.46 7.10 9.71
CA ALA A 62 -5.77 5.70 9.93
C ALA A 62 -7.29 5.52 10.03
N TYR A 63 -7.81 4.49 9.38
CA TYR A 63 -9.22 4.15 9.45
C TYR A 63 -9.46 2.67 9.24
N SER A 64 -10.34 2.10 10.06
CA SER A 64 -10.78 0.72 9.99
C SER A 64 -12.28 0.71 9.75
N MET A 65 -12.71 0.21 8.58
CA MET A 65 -14.12 0.13 8.23
C MET A 65 -14.87 -0.89 9.11
N PRO A 66 -16.18 -0.69 9.34
CA PRO A 66 -17.01 -1.75 9.90
C PRO A 66 -16.86 -3.05 9.10
N GLY A 67 -16.58 -4.16 9.78
CA GLY A 67 -16.34 -5.47 9.16
C GLY A 67 -14.86 -5.84 8.97
N THR A 68 -13.90 -4.93 9.21
CA THR A 68 -12.49 -5.30 9.26
C THR A 68 -12.16 -6.04 10.55
N LYS A 69 -11.24 -7.01 10.48
CA LYS A 69 -10.77 -7.76 11.66
C LYS A 69 -9.68 -6.96 12.39
N PRO A 70 -9.54 -7.08 13.73
CA PRO A 70 -8.43 -6.46 14.46
C PRO A 70 -7.04 -6.86 13.94
N GLU A 71 -6.91 -8.07 13.39
CA GLU A 71 -5.66 -8.58 12.79
C GLU A 71 -5.16 -7.71 11.61
N SER A 72 -6.04 -6.93 10.97
CA SER A 72 -5.64 -6.02 9.90
C SER A 72 -4.58 -5.00 10.34
N ASP A 73 -4.56 -4.58 11.61
CA ASP A 73 -3.56 -3.66 12.12
C ASP A 73 -2.16 -4.28 12.17
N ASN A 74 -2.07 -5.58 12.48
CA ASN A 74 -0.81 -6.33 12.46
C ASN A 74 -0.28 -6.45 11.03
N TRP A 75 -1.16 -6.71 10.06
CA TRP A 75 -0.77 -6.81 8.66
C TRP A 75 -0.29 -5.46 8.11
N ILE A 76 -0.99 -4.37 8.42
CA ILE A 76 -0.57 -3.02 8.06
C ILE A 76 0.81 -2.73 8.63
N ARG A 77 1.04 -2.98 9.93
CA ARG A 77 2.34 -2.76 10.58
C ARG A 77 3.47 -3.54 9.91
N ARG A 78 3.24 -4.80 9.53
CA ARG A 78 4.24 -5.64 8.86
C ARG A 78 4.60 -5.13 7.47
N LYS A 79 3.58 -4.77 6.66
CA LYS A 79 3.78 -4.20 5.33
C LYS A 79 4.50 -2.86 5.41
N GLU A 80 4.07 -1.99 6.33
CA GLU A 80 4.69 -0.71 6.59
C GLU A 80 6.19 -0.85 6.93
N ASN A 81 6.55 -1.77 7.82
CA ASN A 81 7.94 -1.99 8.20
C ASN A 81 8.82 -2.43 7.01
N LEU A 82 8.29 -3.26 6.11
CA LEU A 82 8.99 -3.64 4.89
C LEU A 82 9.21 -2.43 3.98
N VAL A 83 8.16 -1.66 3.70
CA VAL A 83 8.24 -0.47 2.84
C VAL A 83 9.25 0.55 3.38
N TYR A 84 9.28 0.80 4.70
CA TYR A 84 10.29 1.68 5.30
C TYR A 84 11.72 1.12 5.26
N ALA A 85 11.90 -0.20 5.20
CA ALA A 85 13.21 -0.82 5.15
C ALA A 85 13.78 -0.86 3.71
N THR A 86 12.90 -0.99 2.72
CA THR A 86 13.30 -1.26 1.34
C THR A 86 12.99 -0.15 0.36
N ASN A 87 12.18 0.83 0.76
CA ASN A 87 11.70 1.92 -0.09
C ASN A 87 10.96 1.47 -1.36
N GLY A 88 10.33 0.29 -1.32
CA GLY A 88 9.48 -0.25 -2.39
C GLY A 88 8.25 -0.95 -1.81
N SER A 89 7.19 -1.16 -2.61
CA SER A 89 5.95 -1.75 -2.07
C SER A 89 6.16 -3.18 -1.60
N SER A 90 5.34 -3.62 -0.63
CA SER A 90 5.36 -5.02 -0.21
C SER A 90 5.03 -6.01 -1.34
N TYR A 91 4.34 -5.54 -2.39
CA TYR A 91 3.96 -6.37 -3.53
C TYR A 91 5.14 -6.62 -4.47
N TYR A 92 5.94 -5.58 -4.75
CA TYR A 92 7.20 -5.73 -5.49
C TYR A 92 8.11 -6.77 -4.81
N TRP A 93 8.28 -6.66 -3.50
CA TRP A 93 9.13 -7.58 -2.74
C TRP A 93 8.58 -8.99 -2.63
N GLU A 94 7.26 -9.16 -2.68
CA GLU A 94 6.64 -10.48 -2.78
C GLU A 94 7.01 -11.15 -4.11
N CYS A 95 6.91 -10.42 -5.23
CA CYS A 95 7.33 -10.91 -6.54
C CYS A 95 8.83 -11.23 -6.59
N TRP A 96 9.68 -10.35 -6.05
CA TRP A 96 11.13 -10.54 -6.03
C TRP A 96 11.57 -11.78 -5.24
N CYS A 97 10.89 -12.12 -4.13
CA CYS A 97 11.21 -13.32 -3.35
C CYS A 97 10.88 -14.63 -4.08
N VAL A 98 10.01 -14.57 -5.09
CA VAL A 98 9.48 -15.73 -5.82
C VAL A 98 10.08 -15.86 -7.22
N ALA A 99 10.67 -14.78 -7.75
CA ALA A 99 11.44 -14.75 -8.99
C ALA A 99 12.74 -15.57 -8.87
#